data_AF-A0A969IBR8-F1
#
_entry.id   AF-A0A969IBR8-F1
#
_cell.length_a   1.000
_cell.length_b   1.000
_cell.length_c   1.000
_cell.angle_alpha   90.00
_cell.angle_beta   90.00
_cell.angle_gamma   90.00
#
_symmetry.space_group_name_H-M   'P 1'
#
loop_
_entity.id
_entity.type
_entity.pdbx_description
1 polymer ?
#
loop_
_entity_poly.entity_id
_entity_poly.type
_entity_poly.pdbx_seq_one_letter_code
_entity_poly.pdbx_strand_id
1 'polypeptide(L)'
;MADGSNGGSAVLRCIRDVRGAFFSQRSTILISLFAATVLSYPAVTREVYRVLADDAYDLTSLQPQQIVARGITWLPIAFAFASLFLAAATIWYVGRDLAGQVDEEQLRARTVKGYLLRWLPAAFALLLPLGAAWGLYSASLDAQTIGALQYNIAEPFDSSYPSPMTDTQRSVQRLLGSMGAVAWLLRGAAYACIGLAVLLLALMALVGWRRRGQPFGARLRYGLLIAAAGIVALFSLMIAVPMLGGVPRWVGTVAIFNLFIVALTLFVGFAIFISDRFSIPVLLIVVGFALVLSWFDVNDNHVVQHVEAKQSGKTRGGAEDEFVKWLKSRADLAAYQNEPYPVFVVSAAG
;
A
#
# COMPACT_ATOMS: atom_id res chain seq x y z
N MET A 1 -27.80 -53.83 -17.95
CA MET A 1 -26.50 -53.40 -17.41
C MET A 1 -26.31 -51.94 -17.77
N ALA A 2 -26.55 -51.04 -16.82
CA ALA A 2 -26.42 -49.60 -17.01
C ALA A 2 -24.98 -49.19 -16.67
N ASP A 3 -24.33 -48.47 -17.59
CA ASP A 3 -23.00 -47.90 -17.43
C ASP A 3 -22.96 -46.91 -16.26
N GLY A 4 -22.60 -47.40 -15.07
CA GLY A 4 -22.29 -46.59 -13.89
C GLY A 4 -20.96 -45.81 -14.01
N SER A 5 -20.30 -45.85 -15.17
CA SER A 5 -19.00 -45.20 -15.40
C SER A 5 -19.10 -43.71 -15.75
N ASN A 6 -20.30 -43.20 -16.05
CA ASN A 6 -20.46 -41.81 -16.50
C ASN A 6 -20.24 -40.75 -15.40
N GLY A 7 -20.50 -41.07 -14.12
CA GLY A 7 -20.38 -40.11 -13.01
C GLY A 7 -18.95 -39.66 -12.74
N GLY A 8 -17.97 -40.57 -12.79
CA GLY A 8 -16.56 -40.25 -12.57
C GLY A 8 -15.99 -39.29 -13.62
N SER A 9 -16.52 -39.35 -14.86
CA SER A 9 -16.05 -38.51 -15.96
C SER A 9 -16.42 -37.02 -15.79
N ALA A 10 -17.57 -36.72 -15.18
CA ALA A 10 -18.06 -35.36 -15.02
C ALA A 10 -17.27 -34.59 -13.95
N VAL A 11 -16.98 -35.23 -12.81
CA VAL A 11 -16.21 -34.64 -11.72
C VAL A 11 -14.77 -34.34 -12.16
N LEU A 12 -14.11 -35.29 -12.82
CA LEU A 12 -12.74 -35.10 -13.33
C LEU A 12 -12.67 -33.97 -14.37
N ARG A 13 -13.71 -33.80 -15.20
CA ARG A 13 -13.81 -32.69 -16.15
C ARG A 13 -13.94 -31.35 -15.41
N CYS A 14 -14.81 -31.27 -14.41
CA CYS A 14 -14.97 -30.07 -13.59
C CYS A 14 -13.67 -29.65 -12.90
N ILE A 15 -12.95 -30.60 -12.28
CA ILE A 15 -11.65 -30.33 -11.63
C ILE A 15 -10.63 -29.79 -12.63
N ARG A 16 -10.56 -30.38 -13.83
CA ARG A 16 -9.66 -29.93 -14.90
C ARG A 16 -10.01 -28.51 -15.37
N ASP A 17 -11.29 -28.21 -15.52
CA ASP A 17 -11.81 -26.90 -15.92
C ASP A 17 -11.48 -25.82 -14.88
N VAL A 18 -11.68 -26.12 -13.59
CA VAL A 18 -11.32 -25.23 -12.48
C VAL A 18 -9.81 -24.99 -12.47
N ARG A 19 -9.01 -26.06 -12.46
CA ARG A 19 -7.54 -25.95 -12.46
C ARG A 19 -7.03 -25.13 -13.64
N GLY A 20 -7.57 -25.35 -14.83
CA GLY A 20 -7.21 -24.60 -16.03
C GLY A 20 -7.51 -23.10 -15.88
N ALA A 21 -8.68 -22.74 -15.35
CA ALA A 21 -9.03 -21.34 -15.12
C ALA A 21 -8.11 -20.66 -14.10
N PHE A 22 -7.79 -21.32 -12.99
CA PHE A 22 -6.86 -20.80 -11.99
C PHE A 22 -5.45 -20.65 -12.55
N PHE A 23 -4.96 -21.63 -13.32
CA PHE A 23 -3.64 -21.56 -13.95
C PHE A 23 -3.52 -20.37 -14.92
N SER A 24 -4.55 -20.10 -15.72
CA SER A 24 -4.59 -18.92 -16.61
C SER A 24 -4.62 -17.58 -15.85
N GLN A 25 -5.02 -17.58 -14.57
CA GLN A 25 -5.17 -16.37 -13.74
C GLN A 25 -4.12 -16.24 -12.64
N ARG A 26 -3.08 -17.08 -12.68
CA ARG A 26 -2.05 -17.16 -11.62
C ARG A 26 -1.43 -15.81 -11.25
N SER A 27 -1.14 -14.94 -12.22
CA SER A 27 -0.60 -13.59 -11.96
C SER A 27 -1.58 -12.71 -11.21
N THR A 28 -2.81 -12.60 -11.72
CA THR A 28 -3.90 -11.82 -11.13
C THR A 28 -4.12 -12.25 -9.69
N ILE A 29 -4.20 -13.56 -9.44
CA ILE A 29 -4.38 -14.13 -8.11
C ILE A 29 -3.22 -13.72 -7.19
N LEU A 30 -1.98 -13.98 -7.60
CA LEU A 30 -0.80 -13.73 -6.76
C LEU A 30 -0.64 -12.25 -6.42
N ILE A 31 -0.77 -11.36 -7.41
CA ILE A 31 -0.61 -9.92 -7.23
C ILE A 31 -1.74 -9.35 -6.36
N SER A 32 -2.99 -9.78 -6.60
CA SER A 32 -4.13 -9.36 -5.77
C SER A 32 -4.00 -9.79 -4.33
N LEU A 33 -3.60 -11.05 -4.08
CA LEU A 33 -3.41 -11.55 -2.73
C LEU A 33 -2.28 -10.80 -2.02
N PHE A 34 -1.12 -10.65 -2.69
CA PHE A 34 0.00 -9.88 -2.16
C PHE A 34 -0.42 -8.45 -1.80
N ALA A 35 -1.05 -7.74 -2.74
CA ALA A 35 -1.46 -6.36 -2.53
C ALA A 35 -2.52 -6.23 -1.42
N ALA A 36 -3.53 -7.11 -1.41
CA ALA A 36 -4.54 -7.13 -0.37
C ALA A 36 -3.92 -7.39 1.01
N THR A 37 -2.99 -8.35 1.12
CA THR A 37 -2.29 -8.63 2.38
C THR A 37 -1.50 -7.41 2.88
N VAL A 38 -0.73 -6.75 2.00
CA VAL A 38 0.07 -5.57 2.36
C VAL A 38 -0.80 -4.38 2.76
N LEU A 39 -1.97 -4.22 2.14
CA LEU A 39 -2.94 -3.17 2.49
C LEU A 39 -3.71 -3.49 3.80
N SER A 40 -3.84 -4.77 4.17
CA SER A 40 -4.70 -5.21 5.27
C SER A 40 -3.98 -5.34 6.61
N TYR A 41 -2.78 -5.95 6.64
CA TYR A 41 -2.22 -6.52 7.88
C TYR A 41 -1.02 -5.79 8.48
N PRO A 42 0.01 -5.37 7.71
CA PRO A 42 1.22 -4.81 8.28
C PRO A 42 0.92 -3.64 9.22
N ALA A 43 1.50 -3.65 10.42
CA ALA A 43 1.36 -2.57 11.38
C ALA A 43 1.84 -1.24 10.77
N VAL A 44 2.89 -1.28 9.95
CA VAL A 44 3.42 -0.12 9.20
C VAL A 44 2.36 0.48 8.28
N THR A 45 1.59 -0.34 7.55
CA THR A 45 0.52 0.17 6.67
C THR A 45 -0.61 0.82 7.47
N ARG A 46 -1.00 0.20 8.60
CA ARG A 46 -2.00 0.79 9.51
C ARG A 46 -1.54 2.12 10.09
N GLU A 47 -0.26 2.25 10.39
CA GLU A 47 0.33 3.51 10.83
C GLU A 47 0.26 4.58 9.74
N VAL A 48 0.59 4.23 8.49
CA VAL A 48 0.43 5.15 7.35
C VAL A 48 -1.02 5.64 7.22
N TYR A 49 -2.01 4.75 7.40
CA TYR A 49 -3.41 5.15 7.39
C TYR A 49 -3.76 6.11 8.52
N ARG A 50 -3.27 5.84 9.74
CA ARG A 50 -3.51 6.69 10.91
C ARG A 50 -2.91 8.08 10.73
N VAL A 51 -1.67 8.16 10.25
CA VAL A 51 -0.99 9.44 9.95
C VAL A 51 -1.77 10.22 8.88
N LEU A 52 -2.21 9.57 7.81
CA LEU A 52 -3.02 10.23 6.77
C LEU A 52 -4.36 10.75 7.32
N ALA A 53 -4.98 10.03 8.25
CA ALA A 53 -6.24 10.44 8.85
C ALA A 53 -6.07 11.55 9.90
N ASP A 54 -4.96 11.56 10.66
CA ASP A 54 -4.62 12.64 11.58
C ASP A 54 -4.28 13.94 10.81
N ASP A 55 -3.48 13.83 9.74
CA ASP A 55 -3.24 14.93 8.80
C ASP A 55 -4.54 15.48 8.22
N ALA A 56 -5.52 14.61 7.89
CA ALA A 56 -6.83 15.02 7.41
C ALA A 56 -7.67 15.72 8.49
N TYR A 57 -7.64 15.20 9.73
CA TYR A 57 -8.37 15.77 10.86
C TYR A 57 -7.89 17.19 11.17
N ASP A 58 -6.57 17.39 11.24
CA ASP A 58 -5.92 18.67 11.50
C ASP A 58 -6.25 19.75 10.44
N LEU A 59 -6.83 19.37 9.30
CA LEU A 59 -7.37 20.32 8.31
C LEU A 59 -8.80 20.73 8.63
N THR A 60 -9.61 19.77 9.05
CA THR A 60 -11.03 19.99 9.35
C THR A 60 -11.25 20.79 10.63
N SER A 61 -10.27 20.81 11.54
CA SER A 61 -10.32 21.52 12.81
C SER A 61 -9.86 22.98 12.75
N LEU A 62 -9.39 23.48 11.61
CA LEU A 62 -8.84 24.84 11.48
C LEU A 62 -9.85 25.90 11.07
N GLN A 63 -9.55 27.15 11.42
CA GLN A 63 -10.36 28.30 11.05
C GLN A 63 -10.40 28.50 9.51
N PRO A 64 -11.54 28.94 8.94
CA PRO A 64 -11.76 29.03 7.49
C PRO A 64 -10.69 29.79 6.68
N GLN A 65 -10.03 30.77 7.31
CA GLN A 65 -8.99 31.57 6.66
C GLN A 65 -7.69 30.79 6.37
N GLN A 66 -7.46 29.64 7.01
CA GLN A 66 -6.28 28.80 6.79
C GLN A 66 -6.50 27.67 5.75
N ILE A 67 -7.72 27.56 5.19
CA ILE A 67 -8.12 26.47 4.28
C ILE A 67 -7.40 26.56 2.93
N VAL A 68 -7.19 27.76 2.38
CA VAL A 68 -6.62 27.94 1.03
C VAL A 68 -5.15 27.52 0.96
N ALA A 69 -4.36 27.79 2.00
CA ALA A 69 -2.96 27.38 2.07
C ALA A 69 -2.77 25.86 2.21
N ARG A 70 -3.84 25.11 2.54
CA ARG A 70 -3.79 23.66 2.78
C ARG A 70 -4.61 22.82 1.80
N GLY A 71 -5.11 23.37 0.68
CA GLY A 71 -5.76 22.55 -0.36
C GLY A 71 -4.89 21.39 -0.89
N ILE A 72 -3.57 21.49 -0.72
CA ILE A 72 -2.56 20.49 -1.11
C ILE A 72 -2.69 19.18 -0.31
N THR A 73 -3.19 19.20 0.93
CA THR A 73 -3.18 18.02 1.82
C THR A 73 -4.32 17.03 1.56
N TRP A 74 -5.34 17.40 0.79
CA TRP A 74 -6.35 16.44 0.29
C TRP A 74 -5.87 15.64 -0.91
N LEU A 75 -4.81 16.11 -1.60
CA LEU A 75 -4.27 15.45 -2.79
C LEU A 75 -3.78 14.02 -2.51
N PRO A 76 -3.01 13.73 -1.45
CA PRO A 76 -2.58 12.35 -1.14
C PRO A 76 -3.76 11.39 -0.97
N ILE A 77 -4.85 11.84 -0.32
CA ILE A 77 -6.05 11.02 -0.10
C ILE A 77 -6.75 10.77 -1.42
N ALA A 78 -6.97 11.81 -2.22
CA ALA A 78 -7.58 11.69 -3.54
C ALA A 78 -6.75 10.77 -4.46
N PHE A 79 -5.43 10.93 -4.47
CA PHE A 79 -4.52 10.06 -5.21
C PHE A 79 -4.55 8.63 -4.70
N ALA A 80 -4.65 8.40 -3.39
CA ALA A 80 -4.75 7.05 -2.83
C ALA A 80 -6.00 6.31 -3.36
N PHE A 81 -7.17 6.95 -3.34
CA PHE A 81 -8.41 6.35 -3.88
C PHE A 81 -8.37 6.18 -5.40
N ALA A 82 -7.90 7.20 -6.14
CA ALA A 82 -7.83 7.15 -7.60
C ALA A 82 -6.85 6.07 -8.08
N SER A 83 -5.67 5.98 -7.45
CA SER A 83 -4.67 4.96 -7.77
C SER A 83 -5.12 3.55 -7.35
N LEU A 84 -5.87 3.41 -6.25
CA LEU A 84 -6.45 2.14 -5.81
C LEU A 84 -7.47 1.63 -6.85
N PHE A 85 -8.33 2.51 -7.34
CA PHE A 85 -9.26 2.21 -8.43
C PHE A 85 -8.50 1.78 -9.69
N LEU A 86 -7.47 2.54 -10.08
CA LEU A 86 -6.65 2.25 -11.25
C LEU A 86 -5.93 0.90 -11.12
N ALA A 87 -5.38 0.59 -9.96
CA ALA A 87 -4.73 -0.69 -9.66
C ALA A 87 -5.71 -1.86 -9.81
N ALA A 88 -6.86 -1.80 -9.16
CA ALA A 88 -7.89 -2.83 -9.27
C ALA A 88 -8.38 -3.00 -10.72
N ALA A 89 -8.64 -1.89 -11.43
CA ALA A 89 -9.04 -1.92 -12.84
C ALA A 89 -7.97 -2.55 -13.74
N THR A 90 -6.68 -2.28 -13.47
CA THR A 90 -5.55 -2.84 -14.21
C THR A 90 -5.41 -4.34 -13.99
N ILE A 91 -5.54 -4.80 -12.74
CA ILE A 91 -5.54 -6.23 -12.39
C ILE A 91 -6.67 -6.96 -13.13
N TRP A 92 -7.88 -6.44 -13.07
CA TRP A 92 -9.01 -7.01 -13.80
C TRP A 92 -8.74 -7.05 -15.31
N TYR A 93 -8.26 -5.94 -15.88
CA TYR A 93 -7.96 -5.84 -17.31
C TYR A 93 -6.94 -6.90 -17.75
N VAL A 94 -5.79 -6.97 -17.07
CA VAL A 94 -4.70 -7.90 -17.42
C VAL A 94 -5.15 -9.34 -17.27
N GLY A 95 -5.80 -9.69 -16.15
CA GLY A 95 -6.33 -11.04 -15.95
C GLY A 95 -7.34 -11.42 -17.03
N ARG A 96 -8.24 -10.49 -17.35
CA ARG A 96 -9.27 -10.71 -18.37
C ARG A 96 -8.68 -10.87 -19.78
N ASP A 97 -7.62 -10.12 -20.08
CA ASP A 97 -6.91 -10.19 -21.35
C ASP A 97 -6.14 -11.51 -21.50
N LEU A 98 -5.40 -11.93 -20.46
CA LEU A 98 -4.72 -13.22 -20.44
C LEU A 98 -5.69 -14.39 -20.60
N ALA A 99 -6.86 -14.35 -19.95
CA ALA A 99 -7.91 -15.35 -20.17
C ALA A 99 -8.35 -15.45 -21.64
N GLY A 100 -8.49 -14.30 -22.32
CA GLY A 100 -8.89 -14.27 -23.72
C GLY A 100 -7.81 -14.77 -24.68
N GLN A 101 -6.53 -14.62 -24.32
CA GLN A 101 -5.41 -15.10 -25.14
C GLN A 101 -5.21 -16.61 -25.02
N VAL A 102 -5.44 -17.19 -23.84
CA VAL A 102 -5.26 -18.62 -23.61
C VAL A 102 -6.40 -19.44 -24.21
N ASP A 103 -7.65 -18.97 -24.10
CA ASP A 103 -8.81 -19.78 -24.47
C ASP A 103 -10.04 -18.95 -24.88
N GLU A 104 -9.96 -18.29 -26.04
CA GLU A 104 -11.01 -17.40 -26.53
C GLU A 104 -12.36 -18.13 -26.71
N GLU A 105 -12.34 -19.37 -27.20
CA GLU A 105 -13.56 -20.16 -27.42
C GLU A 105 -14.26 -20.48 -26.09
N GLN A 106 -13.51 -20.97 -25.09
CA GLN A 106 -14.10 -21.33 -23.81
C GLN A 106 -14.58 -20.12 -23.02
N LEU A 107 -13.95 -18.96 -23.21
CA LEU A 107 -14.38 -17.72 -22.59
C LEU A 107 -15.79 -17.30 -23.01
N ARG A 108 -16.20 -17.64 -24.24
CA ARG A 108 -17.55 -17.42 -24.77
C ARG A 108 -18.50 -18.55 -24.43
N ALA A 109 -17.97 -19.75 -24.16
CA ALA A 109 -18.76 -20.92 -23.82
C ALA A 109 -19.48 -20.76 -22.46
N ARG A 110 -20.67 -21.38 -22.35
CA ARG A 110 -21.44 -21.47 -21.10
C ARG A 110 -20.96 -22.66 -20.24
N THR A 111 -19.65 -22.82 -20.13
CA THR A 111 -19.02 -23.85 -19.28
C THR A 111 -18.56 -23.26 -17.95
N VAL A 112 -18.27 -24.13 -16.98
CA VAL A 112 -17.70 -23.73 -15.68
C VAL A 112 -16.39 -22.97 -15.88
N LYS A 113 -15.49 -23.49 -16.73
CA LYS A 113 -14.24 -22.79 -17.08
C LYS A 113 -14.50 -21.42 -17.70
N GLY A 114 -15.45 -21.32 -18.64
CA GLY A 114 -15.82 -20.04 -19.24
C GLY A 114 -16.38 -19.02 -18.24
N TYR A 115 -17.16 -19.46 -17.25
CA TYR A 115 -17.63 -18.61 -16.17
C TYR A 115 -16.47 -18.12 -15.28
N LEU A 116 -15.58 -19.03 -14.86
CA LEU A 116 -14.43 -18.70 -14.03
C LEU A 116 -13.47 -17.74 -14.76
N LEU A 117 -13.13 -18.00 -16.02
CA LEU A 117 -12.28 -17.11 -16.82
C LEU A 117 -12.85 -15.68 -16.97
N ARG A 118 -14.19 -15.52 -16.86
CA ARG A 118 -14.85 -14.21 -16.93
C ARG A 118 -14.84 -13.46 -15.59
N TRP A 119 -15.14 -14.15 -14.49
CA TRP A 119 -15.40 -13.51 -13.20
C TRP A 119 -14.25 -13.58 -12.20
N LEU A 120 -13.36 -14.56 -12.34
CA LEU A 120 -12.22 -14.71 -11.44
C LEU A 120 -11.30 -13.48 -11.45
N PRO A 121 -10.95 -12.86 -12.60
CA PRO A 121 -10.19 -11.60 -12.60
C PRO A 121 -10.88 -10.47 -11.82
N ALA A 122 -12.21 -10.39 -11.90
CA ALA A 122 -12.97 -9.37 -11.18
C ALA A 122 -12.93 -9.64 -9.66
N ALA A 123 -13.20 -10.88 -9.24
CA ALA A 123 -13.15 -11.27 -7.84
C ALA A 123 -11.80 -10.94 -7.20
N PHE A 124 -10.70 -11.27 -7.87
CA PHE A 124 -9.35 -10.97 -7.37
C PHE A 124 -9.00 -9.48 -7.45
N ALA A 125 -9.46 -8.73 -8.46
CA ALA A 125 -9.29 -7.28 -8.51
C ALA A 125 -9.96 -6.56 -7.34
N LEU A 126 -11.12 -7.05 -6.89
CA LEU A 126 -11.85 -6.48 -5.75
C LEU A 126 -11.14 -6.71 -4.41
N LEU A 127 -10.20 -7.66 -4.32
CA LEU A 127 -9.45 -7.87 -3.08
C LEU A 127 -8.60 -6.66 -2.68
N LEU A 128 -8.16 -5.83 -3.63
CA LEU A 128 -7.40 -4.60 -3.31
C LEU A 128 -8.23 -3.61 -2.48
N PRO A 129 -9.36 -3.07 -2.98
CA PRO A 129 -10.16 -2.13 -2.20
C PRO A 129 -10.74 -2.76 -0.94
N LEU A 130 -11.06 -4.05 -0.94
CA LEU A 130 -11.52 -4.75 0.27
C LEU A 130 -10.41 -4.91 1.31
N GLY A 131 -9.17 -5.19 0.88
CA GLY A 131 -8.01 -5.26 1.76
C GLY A 131 -7.67 -3.90 2.37
N ALA A 132 -7.70 -2.84 1.56
CA ALA A 132 -7.57 -1.47 2.06
C ALA A 132 -8.70 -1.11 3.05
N ALA A 133 -9.94 -1.49 2.76
CA ALA A 133 -11.07 -1.27 3.68
C ALA A 133 -10.85 -1.96 5.03
N TRP A 134 -10.38 -3.21 5.01
CA TRP A 134 -10.06 -3.95 6.24
C TRP A 134 -8.91 -3.32 7.03
N GLY A 135 -7.83 -2.91 6.35
CA GLY A 135 -6.69 -2.25 6.97
C GLY A 135 -7.08 -0.91 7.61
N LEU A 136 -7.87 -0.09 6.91
CA LEU A 136 -8.43 1.17 7.43
C LEU A 136 -9.34 0.94 8.63
N TYR A 137 -10.22 -0.08 8.57
CA TYR A 137 -11.08 -0.43 9.69
C TYR A 137 -10.26 -0.89 10.91
N SER A 138 -9.25 -1.73 10.70
CA SER A 138 -8.35 -2.20 11.76
C SER A 138 -7.58 -1.03 12.39
N ALA A 139 -7.02 -0.13 11.58
CA ALA A 139 -6.39 1.09 12.06
C ALA A 139 -7.36 1.99 12.86
N SER A 140 -8.65 1.98 12.50
CA SER A 140 -9.68 2.71 13.27
C SER A 140 -9.90 2.11 14.67
N LEU A 141 -9.81 0.79 14.80
CA LEU A 141 -9.90 0.12 16.10
C LEU A 141 -8.68 0.45 16.96
N ASP A 142 -7.48 0.40 16.36
CA ASP A 142 -6.24 0.80 17.04
C ASP A 142 -6.31 2.25 17.55
N ALA A 143 -6.77 3.18 16.70
CA ALA A 143 -6.96 4.58 17.08
C ALA A 143 -7.95 4.74 18.24
N GLN A 144 -9.05 4.00 18.27
CA GLN A 144 -9.99 4.01 19.41
C GLN A 144 -9.37 3.48 20.69
N THR A 145 -8.60 2.39 20.60
CA THR A 145 -7.89 1.83 21.76
C THR A 145 -6.88 2.82 22.31
N ILE A 146 -6.12 3.52 21.44
CA ILE A 146 -5.20 4.58 21.86
C ILE A 146 -5.96 5.73 22.50
N GLY A 147 -7.05 6.22 21.89
CA GLY A 147 -7.86 7.29 22.45
C GLY A 147 -8.46 6.95 23.82
N ALA A 148 -8.81 5.69 24.07
CA ALA A 148 -9.31 5.23 25.37
C ALA A 148 -8.27 5.33 26.50
N LEU A 149 -6.96 5.36 26.18
CA LEU A 149 -5.91 5.58 27.18
C LEU A 149 -5.99 6.97 27.82
N GLN A 150 -6.65 7.94 27.18
CA GLN A 150 -6.87 9.26 27.75
C GLN A 150 -7.55 9.21 29.13
N TYR A 151 -8.43 8.24 29.36
CA TYR A 151 -9.14 8.08 30.64
C TYR A 151 -8.28 7.47 31.75
N ASN A 152 -7.13 6.87 31.40
CA ASN A 152 -6.21 6.24 32.35
C ASN A 152 -5.07 7.18 32.78
N ILE A 153 -4.95 8.37 32.19
CA ILE A 153 -4.00 9.39 32.64
C ILE A 153 -4.61 10.02 33.89
N ALA A 154 -4.16 9.53 35.05
CA ALA A 154 -4.86 9.61 36.33
C ALA A 154 -4.96 11.01 36.96
N GLU A 155 -4.31 12.03 36.42
CA GLU A 155 -4.37 13.38 37.01
C GLU A 155 -4.59 14.48 35.98
N PRO A 156 -5.60 15.35 36.16
CA PRO A 156 -5.71 16.58 35.40
C PRO A 156 -4.48 17.45 35.70
N PHE A 157 -3.86 17.96 34.64
CA PHE A 157 -2.65 18.76 34.67
C PHE A 157 -2.71 19.86 35.76
N ASP A 158 -1.79 19.79 36.73
CA ASP A 158 -1.62 20.87 37.69
C ASP A 158 -0.83 22.01 37.02
N SER A 159 -1.54 23.09 36.71
CA SER A 159 -0.94 24.31 36.13
C SER A 159 0.06 25.00 37.07
N SER A 160 0.15 24.56 38.32
CA SER A 160 1.04 25.10 39.34
C SER A 160 2.51 24.72 39.14
N TYR A 161 2.82 23.65 38.39
CA TYR A 161 4.21 23.20 38.15
C TYR A 161 4.56 23.18 36.66
N PRO A 162 5.17 24.25 36.12
CA PRO A 162 5.66 24.26 34.74
C PRO A 162 6.87 23.32 34.62
N SER A 163 6.60 22.04 34.38
CA SER A 163 7.62 21.07 33.97
C SER A 163 8.01 21.31 32.51
N PRO A 164 9.28 21.11 32.10
CA PRO A 164 9.66 21.07 30.68
C PRO A 164 8.88 20.01 29.87
N MET A 165 8.19 19.08 30.54
CA MET A 165 7.28 18.12 29.92
C MET A 165 5.90 18.69 29.59
N THR A 166 5.57 19.92 30.00
CA THR A 166 4.21 20.51 29.82
C THR A 166 3.80 20.56 28.35
N ASP A 167 4.70 20.95 27.45
CA ASP A 167 4.40 21.03 26.01
C ASP A 167 4.25 19.63 25.40
N THR A 168 5.11 18.69 25.78
CA THR A 168 4.99 17.28 25.38
C THR A 168 3.68 16.67 25.87
N GLN A 169 3.29 16.93 27.11
CA GLN A 169 2.02 16.48 27.70
C GLN A 169 0.82 17.09 26.97
N ARG A 170 0.86 18.40 26.64
CA ARG A 170 -0.17 19.04 25.81
C ARG A 170 -0.26 18.42 24.41
N SER A 171 0.87 18.11 23.78
CA SER A 171 0.90 17.40 22.50
C SER A 171 0.32 15.99 22.59
N VAL A 172 0.64 15.23 23.64
CA VAL A 172 0.07 13.89 23.89
C VAL A 172 -1.43 13.99 24.15
N GLN A 173 -1.89 14.93 24.97
CA GLN A 173 -3.31 15.12 25.24
C GLN A 173 -4.08 15.53 23.97
N ARG A 174 -3.49 16.40 23.14
CA ARG A 174 -4.06 16.75 21.82
C ARG A 174 -4.16 15.54 20.91
N LEU A 175 -3.10 14.73 20.84
CA LEU A 175 -3.06 13.50 20.05
C LEU A 175 -4.12 12.50 20.53
N LEU A 176 -4.21 12.25 21.84
CA LEU A 176 -5.20 11.34 22.42
C LEU A 176 -6.63 11.84 22.21
N GLY A 177 -6.85 13.15 22.34
CA GLY A 177 -8.15 13.78 22.09
C GLY A 177 -8.57 13.75 20.62
N SER A 178 -7.62 13.77 19.67
CA SER A 178 -7.92 13.67 18.23
C SER A 178 -8.24 12.24 17.78
N MET A 179 -7.74 11.22 18.50
CA MET A 179 -7.87 9.81 18.09
C MET A 179 -9.32 9.35 17.84
N GLY A 180 -10.29 9.88 18.58
CA GLY A 180 -11.71 9.56 18.35
C GLY A 180 -12.20 10.02 16.97
N ALA A 181 -11.82 11.23 16.54
CA ALA A 181 -12.16 11.77 15.23
C ALA A 181 -11.36 11.08 14.11
N VAL A 182 -10.08 10.79 14.34
CA VAL A 182 -9.23 10.01 13.43
C VAL A 182 -9.85 8.64 13.17
N ALA A 183 -10.29 7.94 14.22
CA ALA A 183 -10.98 6.66 14.07
C ALA A 183 -12.26 6.77 13.24
N TRP A 184 -13.04 7.84 13.40
CA TRP A 184 -14.24 8.06 12.60
C TRP A 184 -13.92 8.30 11.13
N LEU A 185 -12.90 9.11 10.82
CA LEU A 185 -12.42 9.33 9.45
C LEU A 185 -11.94 8.01 8.80
N LEU A 186 -11.19 7.20 9.53
CA LEU A 186 -10.72 5.89 9.06
C LEU A 186 -11.88 4.93 8.74
N ARG A 187 -12.95 4.91 9.56
CA ARG A 187 -14.17 4.14 9.26
C ARG A 187 -14.89 4.65 8.02
N GLY A 188 -15.01 5.97 7.88
CA GLY A 188 -15.57 6.60 6.69
C GLY A 188 -14.80 6.20 5.43
N ALA A 189 -13.46 6.24 5.50
CA ALA A 189 -12.59 5.81 4.41
C ALA A 189 -12.73 4.30 4.10
N ALA A 190 -12.87 3.45 5.13
CA ALA A 190 -13.12 2.02 4.93
C ALA A 190 -14.45 1.77 4.18
N TYR A 191 -15.53 2.47 4.55
CA TYR A 191 -16.80 2.40 3.82
C TYR A 191 -16.68 2.94 2.40
N ALA A 192 -15.90 4.00 2.18
CA ALA A 192 -15.63 4.51 0.84
C ALA A 192 -14.90 3.47 -0.04
N CYS A 193 -13.94 2.72 0.52
CA CYS A 193 -13.28 1.61 -0.17
C CYS A 193 -14.26 0.48 -0.53
N ILE A 194 -15.22 0.15 0.35
CA ILE A 194 -16.29 -0.83 0.04
C ILE A 194 -17.18 -0.30 -1.10
N GLY A 195 -17.59 0.97 -1.03
CA GLY A 195 -18.34 1.62 -2.11
C GLY A 195 -17.59 1.59 -3.45
N LEU A 196 -16.27 1.83 -3.42
CA LEU A 196 -15.39 1.73 -4.58
C LEU A 196 -15.35 0.31 -5.15
N ALA A 197 -15.30 -0.72 -4.30
CA ALA A 197 -15.34 -2.12 -4.72
C ALA A 197 -16.68 -2.46 -5.42
N VAL A 198 -17.80 -2.00 -4.88
CA VAL A 198 -19.13 -2.18 -5.50
C VAL A 198 -19.21 -1.46 -6.85
N LEU A 199 -18.72 -0.23 -6.93
CA LEU A 199 -18.66 0.54 -8.17
C LEU A 199 -17.80 -0.17 -9.24
N LEU A 200 -16.62 -0.64 -8.85
CA LEU A 200 -15.74 -1.41 -9.73
C LEU A 200 -16.42 -2.67 -10.25
N LEU A 201 -17.08 -3.44 -9.37
CA LEU A 201 -17.81 -4.65 -9.76
C LEU A 201 -18.91 -4.32 -10.78
N ALA A 202 -19.69 -3.26 -10.56
CA ALA A 202 -20.73 -2.82 -11.47
C ALA A 202 -20.17 -2.41 -12.84
N LEU A 203 -19.06 -1.65 -12.86
CA LEU A 203 -18.38 -1.27 -14.10
C LEU A 203 -17.81 -2.49 -14.84
N MET A 204 -17.16 -3.42 -14.13
CA MET A 204 -16.63 -4.66 -14.70
C MET A 204 -17.73 -5.54 -15.27
N ALA A 205 -18.87 -5.66 -14.57
CA ALA A 205 -20.05 -6.39 -15.03
C ALA A 205 -20.63 -5.75 -16.31
N LEU A 206 -20.76 -4.41 -16.32
CA LEU A 206 -21.26 -3.66 -17.48
C LEU A 206 -20.35 -3.81 -18.70
N VAL A 207 -19.03 -3.66 -18.52
CA VAL A 207 -18.05 -3.82 -19.61
C VAL A 207 -17.98 -5.28 -20.07
N GLY A 208 -18.00 -6.23 -19.13
CA GLY A 208 -18.00 -7.66 -19.41
C GLY A 208 -19.23 -8.09 -20.22
N TRP A 209 -20.40 -7.56 -19.89
CA TRP A 209 -21.63 -7.77 -20.65
C TRP A 209 -21.50 -7.21 -22.08
N ARG A 210 -21.05 -5.96 -22.23
CA ARG A 210 -20.92 -5.31 -23.54
C ARG A 210 -19.95 -6.02 -24.47
N ARG A 211 -18.84 -6.55 -23.94
CA ARG A 211 -17.79 -7.18 -24.76
C ARG A 211 -18.05 -8.65 -25.09
N ARG A 212 -19.04 -9.32 -24.46
CA ARG A 212 -19.43 -10.72 -24.74
C ARG A 212 -18.27 -11.72 -24.89
N GLY A 213 -17.17 -11.52 -24.16
CA GLY A 213 -16.03 -12.43 -24.25
C GLY A 213 -14.95 -12.04 -25.26
N GLN A 214 -15.09 -10.96 -26.01
CA GLN A 214 -14.05 -10.51 -26.95
C GLN A 214 -12.79 -10.05 -26.21
N PRO A 215 -11.59 -10.47 -26.65
CA PRO A 215 -10.33 -10.00 -26.09
C PRO A 215 -10.16 -8.48 -26.30
N PHE A 216 -9.29 -7.86 -25.50
CA PHE A 216 -8.97 -6.45 -25.71
C PHE A 216 -8.08 -6.30 -26.96
N GLY A 217 -8.32 -5.25 -27.75
CA GLY A 217 -7.54 -4.99 -28.95
C GLY A 217 -6.08 -4.66 -28.63
N ALA A 218 -5.17 -5.05 -29.53
CA ALA A 218 -3.73 -4.88 -29.36
C ALA A 218 -3.31 -3.42 -29.06
N ARG A 219 -3.99 -2.42 -29.66
CA ARG A 219 -3.74 -1.00 -29.40
C ARG A 219 -3.86 -0.63 -27.92
N LEU A 220 -4.88 -1.15 -27.23
CA LEU A 220 -5.09 -0.88 -25.81
C LEU A 220 -4.01 -1.56 -24.95
N ARG A 221 -3.62 -2.79 -25.33
CA ARG A 221 -2.55 -3.53 -24.64
C ARG A 221 -1.23 -2.77 -24.68
N TYR A 222 -0.79 -2.38 -25.88
CA TYR A 222 0.45 -1.61 -26.05
C TYR A 222 0.36 -0.23 -25.39
N GLY A 223 -0.80 0.43 -25.46
CA GLY A 223 -1.03 1.70 -24.76
C GLY A 223 -0.83 1.58 -23.25
N LEU A 224 -1.35 0.52 -22.62
CA LEU A 224 -1.16 0.27 -21.18
C LEU A 224 0.27 -0.09 -20.82
N LEU A 225 0.98 -0.86 -21.67
CA LEU A 225 2.40 -1.15 -21.46
C LEU A 225 3.26 0.13 -21.53
N ILE A 226 2.98 1.00 -22.52
CA ILE A 226 3.64 2.31 -22.62
C ILE A 226 3.31 3.17 -21.39
N ALA A 227 2.07 3.15 -20.91
CA ALA A 227 1.70 3.85 -19.68
C ALA A 227 2.46 3.31 -18.45
N ALA A 228 2.61 1.99 -18.31
CA ALA A 228 3.43 1.39 -17.26
C ALA A 228 4.90 1.84 -17.35
N ALA A 229 5.50 1.77 -18.54
CA ALA A 229 6.86 2.23 -18.77
C ALA A 229 7.00 3.73 -18.43
N GLY A 230 5.99 4.54 -18.77
CA GLY A 230 5.91 5.95 -18.40
C GLY A 230 5.85 6.18 -16.89
N ILE A 231 5.05 5.38 -16.16
CA ILE A 231 5.00 5.43 -14.69
C ILE A 231 6.38 5.10 -14.10
N VAL A 232 7.02 4.02 -14.54
CA VAL A 232 8.35 3.61 -14.06
C VAL A 232 9.41 4.66 -14.39
N ALA A 233 9.41 5.20 -15.61
CA ALA A 233 10.33 6.26 -16.03
C ALA A 233 10.13 7.54 -15.21
N LEU A 234 8.87 7.92 -14.95
CA LEU A 234 8.53 9.06 -14.12
C LEU A 234 9.04 8.88 -12.68
N PHE A 235 8.83 7.72 -12.06
CA PHE A 235 9.37 7.42 -10.72
C PHE A 235 10.90 7.45 -10.71
N SER A 236 11.54 6.85 -11.72
CA SER A 236 13.00 6.86 -11.84
C SER A 236 13.54 8.29 -11.98
N LEU A 237 12.87 9.13 -12.75
CA LEU A 237 13.19 10.55 -12.89
C LEU A 237 13.01 11.32 -11.58
N MET A 238 11.94 11.06 -10.83
CA MET A 238 11.71 11.69 -9.52
C MET A 238 12.80 11.35 -8.51
N ILE A 239 13.36 10.14 -8.56
CA ILE A 239 14.49 9.73 -7.72
C ILE A 239 15.79 10.40 -8.19
N ALA A 240 16.01 10.47 -9.51
CA ALA A 240 17.25 11.00 -10.09
C ALA A 240 17.35 12.54 -10.02
N VAL A 241 16.24 13.27 -9.91
CA VAL A 241 16.20 14.74 -9.97
C VAL A 241 15.85 15.33 -8.59
N PRO A 242 16.82 15.89 -7.83
CA PRO A 242 16.59 16.40 -6.47
C PRO A 242 15.48 17.45 -6.36
N MET A 243 15.30 18.28 -7.40
CA MET A 243 14.24 19.30 -7.44
C MET A 243 12.82 18.70 -7.42
N LEU A 244 12.68 17.43 -7.82
CA LEU A 244 11.41 16.69 -7.77
C LEU A 244 11.23 15.89 -6.47
N GLY A 245 12.16 15.97 -5.53
CA GLY A 245 12.12 15.22 -4.27
C GLY A 245 10.90 15.51 -3.40
N GLY A 246 10.21 16.64 -3.63
CA GLY A 246 8.94 16.95 -3.00
C GLY A 246 7.76 16.12 -3.52
N VAL A 247 7.76 15.67 -4.78
CA VAL A 247 6.58 15.06 -5.42
C VAL A 247 6.09 13.79 -4.73
N PRO A 248 6.95 12.84 -4.30
CA PRO A 248 6.49 11.64 -3.58
C PRO A 248 5.65 11.97 -2.32
N ARG A 249 5.97 13.08 -1.65
CA ARG A 249 5.21 13.55 -0.47
C ARG A 249 3.78 13.98 -0.83
N TRP A 250 3.57 14.51 -2.04
CA TRP A 250 2.25 14.97 -2.51
C TRP A 250 1.39 13.83 -3.03
N VAL A 251 2.03 12.82 -3.61
CA VAL A 251 1.35 11.60 -4.07
C VAL A 251 0.90 10.76 -2.87
N GLY A 252 1.74 10.66 -1.85
CA GLY A 252 1.48 9.89 -0.65
C GLY A 252 1.80 8.40 -0.81
N THR A 253 2.25 7.77 0.28
CA THR A 253 2.79 6.40 0.30
C THR A 253 1.80 5.36 -0.26
N VAL A 254 0.51 5.46 0.09
CA VAL A 254 -0.52 4.53 -0.38
C VAL A 254 -0.68 4.60 -1.90
N ALA A 255 -0.68 5.80 -2.47
CA ALA A 255 -0.80 5.97 -3.91
C ALA A 255 0.45 5.48 -4.65
N ILE A 256 1.64 5.72 -4.10
CA ILE A 256 2.90 5.17 -4.64
C ILE A 256 2.83 3.64 -4.68
N PHE A 257 2.39 3.01 -3.59
CA PHE A 257 2.21 1.57 -3.55
C PHE A 257 1.22 1.08 -4.61
N ASN A 258 0.05 1.72 -4.74
CA ASN A 258 -0.93 1.34 -5.76
C ASN A 258 -0.39 1.49 -7.19
N LEU A 259 0.36 2.55 -7.48
CA LEU A 259 1.02 2.75 -8.77
C LEU A 259 2.10 1.69 -9.04
N PHE A 260 2.83 1.27 -8.01
CA PHE A 260 3.72 0.12 -8.10
C PHE A 260 2.95 -1.16 -8.44
N ILE A 261 1.79 -1.41 -7.82
CA ILE A 261 0.93 -2.56 -8.17
C ILE A 261 0.44 -2.50 -9.63
N VAL A 262 0.09 -1.31 -10.15
CA VAL A 262 -0.25 -1.12 -11.57
C VAL A 262 0.91 -1.57 -12.47
N ALA A 263 2.11 -1.05 -12.20
CA ALA A 263 3.30 -1.37 -12.99
C ALA A 263 3.66 -2.86 -12.89
N LEU A 264 3.65 -3.43 -11.68
CA LEU A 264 3.93 -4.84 -11.43
C LEU A 264 2.91 -5.74 -12.16
N THR A 265 1.63 -5.40 -12.14
CA THR A 265 0.58 -6.15 -12.82
C THR A 265 0.82 -6.22 -14.33
N LEU A 266 1.15 -5.08 -14.94
CA LEU A 266 1.42 -5.00 -16.38
C LEU A 266 2.69 -5.75 -16.74
N PHE A 267 3.75 -5.61 -15.94
CA PHE A 267 5.00 -6.32 -16.13
C PHE A 267 4.84 -7.84 -16.03
N VAL A 268 4.21 -8.34 -14.95
CA VAL A 268 3.99 -9.78 -14.74
C VAL A 268 3.06 -10.34 -15.83
N GLY A 269 2.01 -9.60 -16.20
CA GLY A 269 1.14 -10.00 -17.31
C GLY A 269 1.89 -10.14 -18.62
N PHE A 270 2.79 -9.20 -18.93
CA PHE A 270 3.65 -9.26 -20.12
C PHE A 270 4.67 -10.40 -20.06
N ALA A 271 5.30 -10.62 -18.91
CA ALA A 271 6.26 -11.72 -18.72
C ALA A 271 5.59 -13.09 -18.89
N ILE A 272 4.35 -13.26 -18.40
CA ILE A 272 3.56 -14.48 -18.64
C ILE A 272 3.22 -14.63 -20.12
N PHE A 273 2.83 -13.55 -20.79
CA PHE A 273 2.57 -13.59 -22.23
C PHE A 273 3.79 -14.09 -23.02
N ILE A 274 4.99 -13.56 -22.74
CA ILE A 274 6.24 -14.04 -23.35
C ILE A 274 6.49 -15.51 -22.98
N SER A 275 6.31 -15.87 -21.71
CA SER A 275 6.53 -17.23 -21.23
C SER A 275 5.64 -18.26 -21.93
N ASP A 276 4.35 -17.94 -22.10
CA ASP A 276 3.40 -18.83 -22.75
C ASP A 276 3.64 -18.87 -24.27
N ARG A 277 4.09 -17.76 -24.89
CA ARG A 277 4.35 -17.66 -26.33
C ARG A 277 5.64 -18.35 -26.78
N PHE A 278 6.72 -18.20 -26.02
CA PHE A 278 8.06 -18.68 -26.39
C PHE A 278 8.53 -19.87 -25.54
N SER A 279 7.73 -20.31 -24.56
CA SER A 279 8.11 -21.35 -23.60
C SER A 279 9.38 -21.02 -22.78
N ILE A 280 9.67 -19.72 -22.62
CA ILE A 280 10.81 -19.23 -21.82
C ILE A 280 10.28 -18.81 -20.44
N PRO A 281 10.77 -19.35 -19.31
CA PRO A 281 10.23 -19.04 -17.99
C PRO A 281 10.72 -17.67 -17.48
N VAL A 282 10.31 -16.57 -18.14
CA VAL A 282 10.81 -15.20 -17.89
C VAL A 282 10.69 -14.80 -16.43
N LEU A 283 9.55 -15.07 -15.79
CA LEU A 283 9.36 -14.76 -14.37
C LEU A 283 10.36 -15.48 -13.47
N LEU A 284 10.65 -16.76 -13.75
CA LEU A 284 11.63 -17.53 -12.98
C LEU A 284 13.04 -16.94 -13.13
N ILE A 285 13.40 -16.53 -14.34
CA ILE A 285 14.69 -15.88 -14.62
C ILE A 285 14.81 -14.56 -13.85
N VAL A 286 13.76 -13.73 -13.89
CA VAL A 286 13.74 -12.43 -13.18
C VAL A 286 13.81 -12.63 -11.67
N VAL A 287 13.06 -13.56 -11.10
CA VAL A 287 13.10 -13.88 -9.66
C VAL A 287 14.47 -14.43 -9.28
N GLY A 288 15.03 -15.36 -10.07
CA GLY A 288 16.37 -15.88 -9.83
C GLY A 288 17.44 -14.79 -9.86
N PHE A 289 17.35 -13.86 -10.81
CA PHE A 289 18.23 -12.69 -10.87
C PHE A 289 18.08 -11.77 -9.65
N ALA A 290 16.85 -11.48 -9.22
CA ALA A 290 16.60 -10.68 -8.02
C ALA A 290 17.15 -11.34 -6.75
N LEU A 291 17.03 -12.67 -6.62
CA LEU A 291 17.62 -13.43 -5.52
C LEU A 291 19.15 -13.39 -5.54
N VAL A 292 19.77 -13.47 -6.73
CA VAL A 292 21.22 -13.30 -6.87
C VAL A 292 21.65 -11.90 -6.43
N LEU A 293 20.97 -10.84 -6.88
CA LEU A 293 21.26 -9.47 -6.45
C LEU A 293 21.10 -9.28 -4.94
N SER A 294 20.08 -9.89 -4.34
CA SER A 294 19.87 -9.89 -2.89
C SER A 294 20.95 -10.69 -2.15
N TRP A 295 21.40 -11.81 -2.70
CA TRP A 295 22.47 -12.63 -2.11
C TRP A 295 23.82 -11.91 -2.07
N PHE A 296 24.12 -11.13 -3.11
CA PHE A 296 25.32 -10.29 -3.18
C PHE A 296 25.15 -8.92 -2.54
N ASP A 297 24.01 -8.68 -1.89
CA ASP A 297 23.72 -7.44 -1.17
C ASP A 297 23.85 -6.18 -2.05
N VAL A 298 23.65 -6.33 -3.37
CA VAL A 298 23.80 -5.23 -4.34
C VAL A 298 22.75 -4.14 -4.09
N ASN A 299 21.65 -4.50 -3.43
CA ASN A 299 20.56 -3.62 -3.06
C ASN A 299 20.58 -3.17 -1.59
N ASP A 300 21.66 -3.46 -0.84
CA ASP A 300 21.78 -2.91 0.51
C ASP A 300 22.06 -1.42 0.46
N ASN A 301 20.99 -0.65 0.61
CA ASN A 301 21.04 0.79 0.80
C ASN A 301 20.97 1.18 2.28
N HIS A 302 21.11 0.23 3.21
CA HIS A 302 21.10 0.45 4.66
C HIS A 302 22.47 0.86 5.21
N VAL A 303 23.45 1.11 4.35
CA VAL A 303 24.62 1.89 4.76
C VAL A 303 24.13 3.29 5.12
N VAL A 304 23.93 3.52 6.41
CA VAL A 304 23.68 4.84 6.99
C VAL A 304 24.71 5.75 6.37
N GLN A 305 24.28 6.69 5.53
CA GLN A 305 25.19 7.63 4.91
C GLN A 305 25.98 8.28 6.05
N HIS A 306 27.24 7.89 6.17
CA HIS A 306 28.19 8.65 6.95
C HIS A 306 28.28 9.96 6.20
N VAL A 307 27.48 10.94 6.62
CA VAL A 307 27.61 12.31 6.16
C VAL A 307 29.04 12.68 6.54
N GLU A 308 29.94 12.61 5.55
CA GLU A 308 31.24 13.24 5.58
C GLU A 308 30.95 14.72 5.75
N ALA A 309 30.77 15.13 7.00
CA ALA A 309 30.77 16.52 7.34
C ALA A 309 32.09 17.06 6.78
N LYS A 310 32.00 18.12 5.97
CA LYS A 310 33.13 18.89 5.42
C LYS A 310 34.10 19.45 6.48
N GLN A 311 34.08 18.94 7.71
CA GLN A 311 34.96 19.23 8.83
C GLN A 311 35.68 17.96 9.33
N SER A 312 36.10 17.05 8.44
CA SER A 312 36.83 15.81 8.79
C SER A 312 38.23 16.03 9.40
N GLY A 313 38.64 17.29 9.64
CA GLY A 313 39.83 17.62 10.43
C GLY A 313 39.62 17.63 11.95
N LYS A 314 38.38 17.58 12.45
CA LYS A 314 38.11 17.34 13.88
C LYS A 314 37.67 15.89 14.04
N THR A 315 38.49 15.09 14.71
CA THR A 315 38.09 13.79 15.27
C THR A 315 36.72 13.98 15.94
N ARG A 316 35.65 13.44 15.33
CA ARG A 316 34.36 13.37 16.01
C ARG A 316 34.62 12.62 17.31
N GLY A 317 34.25 13.22 18.43
CA GLY A 317 34.31 12.54 19.72
C GLY A 317 33.52 11.24 19.63
N GLY A 318 33.82 10.29 20.52
CA GLY A 318 33.00 9.07 20.62
C GLY A 318 31.53 9.43 20.82
N ALA A 319 30.61 8.51 20.53
CA ALA A 319 29.19 8.73 20.81
C ALA A 319 28.96 9.13 22.29
N GLU A 320 29.82 8.65 23.18
CA GLU A 320 29.90 9.04 24.59
C GLU A 320 30.23 10.54 24.78
N ASP A 321 31.21 11.08 24.06
CA ASP A 321 31.62 12.48 24.17
C ASP A 321 30.50 13.43 23.71
N GLU A 322 29.84 13.10 22.58
CA GLU A 322 28.70 13.88 22.08
C GLU A 322 27.48 13.75 23.01
N PHE A 323 27.28 12.59 23.64
CA PHE A 323 26.24 12.40 24.64
C PHE A 323 26.51 13.24 25.89
N VAL A 324 27.74 13.23 26.43
CA VAL A 324 28.13 14.05 27.59
C VAL A 324 28.01 15.54 27.25
N LYS A 325 28.39 15.94 26.04
CA LYS A 325 28.26 17.32 25.57
C LYS A 325 26.79 17.74 25.46
N TRP A 326 25.94 16.89 24.89
CA TRP A 326 24.50 17.10 24.84
C TRP A 326 23.91 17.22 26.25
N LEU A 327 24.26 16.31 27.16
CA LEU A 327 23.77 16.32 28.54
C LEU A 327 24.18 17.60 29.28
N LYS A 328 25.45 18.02 29.16
CA LYS A 328 25.95 19.28 29.75
C LYS A 328 25.32 20.54 29.13
N SER A 329 24.80 20.46 27.91
CA SER A 329 24.12 21.58 27.23
C SER A 329 22.68 21.80 27.70
N ARG A 330 22.14 20.89 28.52
CA ARG A 330 20.77 20.95 29.03
C ARG A 330 20.63 22.07 30.07
N ALA A 331 19.82 23.09 29.75
CA ALA A 331 19.57 24.23 30.63
C ALA A 331 18.87 23.83 31.94
N ASP A 332 18.16 22.70 31.92
CA ASP A 332 17.39 22.14 33.03
C ASP A 332 18.21 21.16 33.91
N LEU A 333 19.47 20.87 33.57
CA LEU A 333 20.30 19.91 34.30
C LEU A 333 20.42 20.23 35.80
N ALA A 334 20.47 21.52 36.16
CA ALA A 334 20.57 21.98 37.54
C ALA A 334 19.33 21.65 38.41
N ALA A 335 18.18 21.39 37.79
CA ALA A 335 16.98 20.98 38.53
C ALA A 335 17.07 19.54 39.06
N TYR A 336 17.98 18.72 38.52
CA TYR A 336 18.14 17.30 38.82
C TYR A 336 19.44 17.02 39.61
N GLN A 337 19.84 17.90 40.53
CA GLN A 337 21.10 17.70 41.28
C GLN A 337 21.05 16.54 42.28
N ASN A 338 19.87 16.21 42.79
CA ASN A 338 19.66 15.18 43.81
C ASN A 338 19.08 13.88 43.26
N GLU A 339 18.89 13.79 41.95
CA GLU A 339 18.30 12.64 41.28
C GLU A 339 18.91 12.44 39.88
N PRO A 340 18.94 11.22 39.32
CA PRO A 340 19.50 11.00 37.99
C PRO A 340 18.74 11.78 36.92
N TYR A 341 19.46 12.49 36.03
CA TYR A 341 18.85 13.19 34.91
C TYR A 341 18.17 12.18 33.96
N PRO A 342 16.87 12.32 33.65
CA PRO A 342 16.16 11.34 32.86
C PRO A 342 16.60 11.39 31.40
N VAL A 343 17.11 10.27 30.89
CA VAL A 343 17.49 10.12 29.48
C VAL A 343 16.64 9.03 28.86
N PHE A 344 15.79 9.42 27.92
CA PHE A 344 14.96 8.51 27.16
C PHE A 344 15.67 8.18 25.84
N VAL A 345 16.12 6.94 25.70
CA VAL A 345 16.64 6.44 24.42
C VAL A 345 15.46 5.94 23.61
N VAL A 346 15.06 6.71 22.60
CA VAL A 346 14.05 6.28 21.63
C VAL A 346 14.76 5.60 20.48
N SER A 347 14.85 4.27 20.52
CA SER A 347 15.21 3.49 19.35
C SER A 347 13.94 3.27 18.52
N ALA A 348 13.89 3.81 17.30
CA ALA A 348 12.95 3.31 16.32
C ALA A 348 13.44 1.92 15.92
N ALA A 349 12.74 0.86 16.35
CA ALA A 349 12.92 -0.45 15.75
C ALA A 349 12.39 -0.32 14.30
N GLY A 350 13.32 -0.28 13.35
CA GLY A 350 13.03 -0.29 11.91
C GLY A 350 12.46 -1.61 11.48
#